data_AF-A0A661II19-F1
#
_entry.id   AF-A0A661II19-F1
#
_cell.length_a   1.000
_cell.length_b   1.000
_cell.length_c   1.000
_cell.angle_alpha   90.00
_cell.angle_beta   90.00
_cell.angle_gamma   90.00
#
_symmetry.space_group_name_H-M   'P 1'
#
loop_
_entity.id
_entity.type
_entity.pdbx_description
1 polymer ?
#
loop_
_entity_poly.entity_id
_entity_poly.type
_entity_poly.pdbx_seq_one_letter_code
_entity_poly.pdbx_strand_id
1 'polypeptide(L)'
;MLKNTILVMFSGGVDSTYMLYHFLKNTEHNIHVHHISLRYPSEPRWKEEDNASREIIKYCRKIRTFEYSESRFDFGFYRYVGRDSDTQLLFASKVAP
;
A
#
# COMPACT_ATOMS: atom_id res chain seq x y z
N MET A 1 -15.23 24.43 7.88
CA MET A 1 -13.78 24.24 7.87
C MET A 1 -13.42 23.36 6.69
N LEU A 2 -12.38 23.71 5.91
CA LEU A 2 -11.86 22.85 4.84
C LEU A 2 -11.31 21.55 5.47
N LYS A 3 -11.77 20.40 4.98
CA LYS A 3 -11.23 19.10 5.39
C LYS A 3 -9.94 18.85 4.61
N ASN A 4 -8.80 18.90 5.29
CA ASN A 4 -7.52 18.48 4.69
C ASN A 4 -7.61 17.02 4.24
N THR A 5 -6.92 16.68 3.17
CA THR A 5 -6.78 15.29 2.68
C THR A 5 -5.52 14.67 3.24
N ILE A 6 -5.65 13.47 3.82
CA ILE A 6 -4.53 12.65 4.29
C ILE A 6 -4.27 11.56 3.26
N LEU A 7 -3.02 11.46 2.80
CA LEU A 7 -2.52 10.32 2.02
C LEU A 7 -2.00 9.26 2.99
N VAL A 8 -2.59 8.07 2.95
CA VAL A 8 -2.14 6.89 3.70
C VAL A 8 -1.44 5.94 2.75
N MET A 9 -0.14 5.79 2.90
CA MET A 9 0.64 4.74 2.23
C MET A 9 0.41 3.42 2.97
N PHE A 10 -0.30 2.49 2.34
CA PHE A 10 -0.78 1.26 2.95
C PHE A 10 0.02 0.06 2.47
N SER A 11 0.63 -0.68 3.39
CA SER A 11 1.41 -1.89 3.09
C SER A 11 0.69 -3.19 3.45
N GLY A 12 -0.44 -3.13 4.17
CA GLY A 12 -1.08 -4.31 4.75
C GLY A 12 -0.48 -4.75 6.09
N GLY A 13 0.63 -4.15 6.51
CA GLY A 13 1.22 -4.36 7.84
C GLY A 13 0.39 -3.73 8.96
N VAL A 14 0.65 -4.17 10.20
CA VAL A 14 -0.09 -3.75 11.40
C VAL A 14 -0.09 -2.23 11.60
N ASP A 15 1.06 -1.57 11.39
CA ASP A 15 1.20 -0.13 11.57
C ASP A 15 0.33 0.66 10.59
N SER A 16 0.47 0.37 9.28
CA SER A 16 -0.30 1.05 8.24
C SER A 16 -1.81 0.76 8.38
N THR A 17 -2.17 -0.42 8.87
CA THR A 17 -3.56 -0.82 9.14
C THR A 17 -4.13 -0.06 10.34
N TYR A 18 -3.39 0.03 11.43
CA TYR A 18 -3.80 0.81 12.60
C TYR A 18 -3.93 2.28 12.27
N MET A 19 -2.99 2.85 11.50
CA MET A 19 -3.06 4.25 11.08
C MET A 19 -4.31 4.54 10.26
N LEU A 20 -4.62 3.68 9.28
CA LEU A 20 -5.86 3.80 8.50
C LEU A 20 -7.09 3.73 9.41
N TYR A 21 -7.14 2.73 10.30
CA TYR A 21 -8.24 2.59 11.26
C TYR A 21 -8.40 3.83 12.15
N HIS A 22 -7.29 4.35 12.69
CA HIS A 22 -7.26 5.52 13.54
C HIS A 22 -7.83 6.75 12.82
N PHE A 23 -7.37 7.04 11.59
CA PHE A 23 -7.87 8.18 10.84
C PHE A 23 -9.33 8.04 10.42
N LEU A 24 -9.78 6.81 10.11
CA LEU A 24 -11.17 6.56 9.76
C LEU A 24 -12.10 6.80 10.96
N LYS A 25 -11.67 6.45 12.18
CA LYS A 25 -12.49 6.56 13.40
C LYS A 25 -12.41 7.91 14.11
N ASN A 26 -11.22 8.49 14.16
CA ASN A 26 -10.92 9.58 15.09
C ASN A 26 -10.72 10.94 14.41
N THR A 27 -10.84 11.01 13.08
CA THR A 27 -10.69 12.27 12.35
C THR A 27 -11.78 12.45 11.31
N GLU A 28 -12.02 13.70 10.96
CA GLU A 28 -12.97 14.07 9.90
C GLU A 28 -12.30 14.34 8.54
N HIS A 29 -10.99 14.15 8.42
CA HIS A 29 -10.25 14.40 7.19
C HIS A 29 -10.73 13.52 6.03
N ASN A 30 -10.56 14.04 4.81
CA ASN A 30 -10.65 13.21 3.62
C ASN A 30 -9.45 12.26 3.62
N ILE A 31 -9.64 11.01 3.21
CA ILE A 31 -8.58 10.01 3.21
C ILE A 31 -8.45 9.45 1.80
N HIS A 32 -7.22 9.46 1.30
CA HIS A 32 -6.80 8.70 0.14
C HIS A 32 -5.83 7.61 0.59
N VAL A 33 -6.16 6.36 0.35
CA VAL A 33 -5.32 5.21 0.67
C VAL A 33 -4.67 4.72 -0.61
N HIS A 34 -3.34 4.63 -0.61
CA HIS A 34 -2.59 4.10 -1.73
C HIS A 34 -1.81 2.85 -1.32
N HIS A 35 -2.01 1.75 -2.05
CA HIS A 35 -1.29 0.49 -1.84
C HIS A 35 -0.29 0.24 -2.97
N ILE A 36 0.95 -0.13 -2.62
CA ILE A 36 1.96 -0.59 -3.57
C ILE A 36 2.08 -2.11 -3.42
N SER A 37 1.62 -2.84 -4.43
CA SER A 37 1.69 -4.29 -4.52
C SER A 37 2.98 -4.70 -5.23
N LEU A 38 3.97 -5.16 -4.47
CA LEU A 38 5.23 -5.70 -4.98
C LEU A 38 5.07 -7.20 -5.20
N ARG A 39 5.39 -7.70 -6.39
CA ARG A 39 5.15 -9.08 -6.78
C ARG A 39 6.43 -9.72 -7.28
N TYR A 40 6.89 -10.73 -6.56
CA TYR A 40 8.11 -11.44 -6.91
C TYR A 40 7.75 -12.83 -7.44
N PRO A 41 7.99 -13.16 -8.73
CA PRO A 41 7.70 -14.49 -9.27
C PRO A 41 8.47 -15.61 -8.53
N SER A 42 9.64 -15.30 -7.98
CA SER A 42 10.47 -16.20 -7.18
C SER A 42 9.96 -16.42 -5.75
N GLU A 43 9.08 -15.56 -5.24
CA GLU A 43 8.52 -15.63 -3.89
C GLU A 43 6.98 -15.48 -3.95
N PRO A 44 6.21 -16.57 -4.11
CA PRO A 44 4.79 -16.49 -4.44
C PRO A 44 3.91 -15.91 -3.31
N ARG A 45 4.48 -15.66 -2.13
CA ARG A 45 3.82 -15.11 -0.94
C ARG A 45 3.09 -13.78 -1.19
N TRP A 46 3.50 -13.04 -2.21
CA TRP A 46 2.83 -11.79 -2.61
C TRP A 46 1.33 -11.98 -2.87
N LYS A 47 0.88 -13.17 -3.30
CA LYS A 47 -0.55 -13.43 -3.57
C LYS A 47 -1.37 -13.40 -2.30
N GLU A 48 -0.91 -14.09 -1.27
CA GLU A 48 -1.58 -14.17 0.02
C GLU A 48 -1.57 -12.80 0.72
N GLU A 49 -0.47 -12.06 0.60
CA GLU A 49 -0.34 -10.71 1.16
C GLU A 49 -1.24 -9.69 0.45
N ASP A 50 -1.33 -9.74 -0.87
CA ASP A 50 -2.22 -8.88 -1.66
C ASP A 50 -3.70 -9.19 -1.34
N ASN A 51 -4.05 -10.47 -1.19
CA ASN A 51 -5.40 -10.89 -0.78
C ASN A 51 -5.74 -10.39 0.62
N ALA A 52 -4.85 -10.59 1.60
CA ALA A 52 -5.06 -10.12 2.96
C ALA A 52 -5.21 -8.58 3.01
N SER A 53 -4.37 -7.86 2.29
CA SER A 53 -4.42 -6.40 2.16
C SER A 53 -5.77 -5.93 1.60
N ARG A 54 -6.29 -6.59 0.57
CA ARG A 54 -7.62 -6.28 -0.01
C ARG A 54 -8.76 -6.53 0.98
N GLU A 55 -8.70 -7.60 1.78
CA GLU A 55 -9.71 -7.86 2.81
C GLU A 55 -9.70 -6.79 3.91
N ILE A 56 -8.51 -6.31 4.31
CA ILE A 56 -8.39 -5.16 5.23
C ILE A 56 -9.05 -3.91 4.63
N ILE A 57 -8.79 -3.59 3.36
CA ILE A 57 -9.42 -2.44 2.68
C ILE A 57 -10.96 -2.60 2.65
N LYS A 58 -11.47 -3.79 2.33
CA LYS A 58 -12.92 -4.06 2.37
C LYS A 58 -13.50 -3.87 3.76
N TYR A 59 -12.80 -4.31 4.81
CA TYR A 59 -13.21 -4.09 6.19
C TYR A 59 -13.22 -2.60 6.55
N CYS A 60 -12.14 -1.88 6.26
CA CYS A 60 -12.02 -0.44 6.53
C CYS A 60 -13.10 0.37 5.82
N ARG A 61 -13.51 -0.01 4.60
CA ARG A 61 -14.61 0.66 3.86
C ARG A 61 -15.96 0.57 4.58
N LYS A 62 -16.17 -0.42 5.45
CA LYS A 62 -17.37 -0.52 6.30
C LYS A 62 -17.34 0.46 7.47
N ILE A 63 -16.16 0.99 7.84
CA ILE A 63 -16.01 1.96 8.91
C ILE A 63 -16.39 3.36 8.43
N ARG A 64 -15.81 3.78 7.30
CA ARG A 64 -16.02 5.09 6.67
C ARG A 64 -15.58 5.03 5.21
N THR A 65 -16.18 5.86 4.35
CA THR A 65 -15.77 5.99 2.95
C THR A 65 -14.41 6.69 2.83
N PHE A 66 -13.60 6.22 1.89
CA PHE A 66 -12.30 6.81 1.52
C PHE A 66 -11.96 6.46 0.07
N GLU A 67 -11.11 7.26 -0.55
CA GLU A 67 -10.57 6.96 -1.88
C GLU A 67 -9.47 5.91 -1.78
N TYR A 68 -9.42 4.98 -2.72
CA TYR A 68 -8.40 3.94 -2.77
C TYR A 68 -7.80 3.85 -4.16
N SER A 69 -6.48 3.80 -4.22
CA SER A 69 -5.73 3.51 -5.44
C SER A 69 -4.64 2.48 -5.17
N GLU A 70 -4.14 1.86 -6.23
CA GLU A 70 -3.14 0.80 -6.13
C GLU A 70 -2.16 0.91 -7.29
N SER A 71 -0.88 0.72 -7.00
CA SER A 71 0.17 0.50 -8.01
C SER A 71 0.73 -0.90 -7.86
N ARG A 72 0.97 -1.55 -9.00
CA ARG A 72 1.49 -2.92 -9.05
C ARG A 72 2.85 -2.90 -9.72
N PHE A 73 3.79 -3.60 -9.12
CA PHE A 73 5.12 -3.79 -9.67
C PHE A 73 5.51 -5.26 -9.59
N ASP A 74 5.62 -5.89 -10.75
CA ASP A 74 6.15 -7.24 -10.87
C ASP A 74 7.68 -7.15 -11.00
N PHE A 75 8.38 -7.64 -9.97
CA PHE A 75 9.83 -7.65 -9.88
C PHE A 75 10.37 -9.06 -10.03
N GLY A 76 11.19 -9.32 -11.05
CA GLY A 76 11.94 -10.57 -11.10
C GLY A 76 12.76 -10.79 -12.37
N PHE A 77 14.03 -11.11 -12.17
CA PHE A 77 14.75 -12.08 -12.98
C PHE A 77 14.83 -13.35 -12.14
N TYR A 78 14.38 -14.49 -12.68
CA TYR A 78 14.23 -15.88 -12.15
C TYR A 78 14.88 -16.32 -10.80
N ARG A 79 15.93 -15.68 -10.28
CA ARG A 79 16.69 -16.06 -9.08
C ARG A 79 16.91 -14.97 -8.02
N TYR A 80 16.47 -13.74 -8.24
CA TYR A 80 16.66 -12.64 -7.27
C TYR A 80 15.33 -12.24 -6.63
N VAL A 81 15.28 -12.30 -5.31
CA VAL A 81 14.27 -11.61 -4.50
C VAL A 81 14.79 -10.19 -4.33
N GLY A 82 14.02 -9.20 -4.75
CA GLY A 82 14.44 -7.80 -4.65
C GLY A 82 14.62 -7.43 -3.18
N ARG A 83 15.82 -7.01 -2.79
CA ARG A 83 16.05 -6.41 -1.47
C ARG A 83 15.47 -5.00 -1.45
N ASP A 84 15.27 -4.41 -0.28
CA ASP A 84 14.83 -3.01 -0.14
C ASP A 84 15.69 -2.04 -0.99
N SER A 85 16.98 -2.34 -1.16
CA SER A 85 17.90 -1.60 -2.03
C SER A 85 17.47 -1.60 -3.50
N ASP A 86 16.87 -2.67 -3.98
CA ASP A 86 16.43 -2.81 -5.37
C ASP A 86 15.16 -2.00 -5.63
N THR A 87 14.27 -1.94 -4.62
CA THR A 87 13.10 -1.07 -4.63
C THR A 87 13.52 0.41 -4.59
N GLN A 88 14.50 0.76 -3.75
CA GLN A 88 15.10 2.09 -3.71
C GLN A 88 15.75 2.47 -5.04
N LEU A 89 16.50 1.56 -5.67
CA LEU A 89 17.13 1.82 -6.97
C LEU A 89 16.10 2.04 -8.08
N LEU A 90 14.98 1.30 -8.11
CA LEU A 90 13.93 1.50 -9.12
C LEU A 90 13.28 2.88 -9.00
N PHE A 91 12.95 3.29 -7.77
CA PHE A 91 12.37 4.62 -7.58
C PHE A 91 13.38 5.72 -7.90
N ALA A 92 14.66 5.53 -7.55
CA ALA A 92 15.74 6.42 -7.97
C ALA A 92 15.86 6.49 -9.51
N SER A 93 15.77 5.36 -10.22
CA SER A 93 15.89 5.32 -11.68
C SER A 93 14.70 5.94 -12.41
N LYS A 94 13.53 6.02 -11.76
CA LYS A 94 12.32 6.65 -12.31
C LYS A 94 12.33 8.18 -12.16
N VAL A 95 13.23 8.75 -11.35
CA VAL A 95 13.37 10.19 -11.10
C VAL A 95 14.73 10.75 -11.49
N ALA A 96 15.71 9.88 -11.79
CA ALA A 96 16.99 10.27 -12.37
C ALA A 96 16.78 10.69 -13.84
N PRO A 97 17.30 11.87 -14.26
CA PRO A 97 17.17 12.39 -15.63
C PRO A 97 17.88 11.53 -16.68
#